data_AF-A0A3S7WSB4-F1
#
_entry.id   AF-A0A3S7WSB4-F1
#
_cell.length_a   1.000
_cell.length_b   1.000
_cell.length_c   1.000
_cell.angle_alpha   90.00
_cell.angle_beta   90.00
_cell.angle_gamma   90.00
#
_symmetry.space_group_name_H-M   'P 1'
#
loop_
_entity.id
_entity.type
_entity.pdbx_description
1 polymer ?
#
loop_
_entity_poly.entity_id
_entity_poly.type
_entity_poly.pdbx_seq_one_letter_code
_entity_poly.pdbx_strand_id
1 'polypeptide(L)'
;MSAEDTPISLFLQACNQEGVKTPNPKLVEFFQSHETFDSILEIDLSNNYIGNRGLLAVLDVIGHLSCFRCLNAMDQKLYNSDFSEEAVKGNAVIDRIVEVFKVHPTANSLNLSNNPISNYAGRKLLSLAQVNRRMCLIEVSDTRIDFDLRNKIAKQCEENTRNMWDAEQDENANSGAAFGENLEWVPTQATADLTSLGAGRARRQTVRVEGIDPEAAKNYVPPVHEKSQEDTDMICELLSHNVLFGFLGSKDILTVAGAMYREEFVKDECIIEFGQTHCDKLYVIQSGEADIIKEGQKVFVKTEGTAVGELELLYDTPAVATVKVSTEALVAWVLDRETYRNLVMGSCIRRRETYMSMLAKVPFLQSLDAYERMQIADALTSDEFAAGDYIIHYDEEGEWLYIIIEGTVEVIGRDAAGNKTKVCEFHSGDHIGELEFLNEHRTVADIVAVTDVTTAKLNRRHFEMCMGPVMDVLKRNSTSAKYDYYQQVLQQQQQGAPAAVQ
;
A
#
# COMPACT_ATOMS: atom_id res chain seq x y z
N MET A 1 21.13 42.28 -24.51
CA MET A 1 21.59 40.94 -24.89
C MET A 1 23.10 40.97 -24.93
N SER A 2 23.74 40.73 -23.78
CA SER A 2 25.18 40.41 -23.74
C SER A 2 25.39 39.05 -24.42
N ALA A 3 26.51 38.88 -25.09
CA ALA A 3 26.82 37.70 -25.90
C ALA A 3 27.11 36.41 -25.09
N GLU A 4 26.55 36.26 -23.88
CA GLU A 4 26.91 35.21 -22.91
C GLU A 4 25.74 34.31 -22.47
N ASP A 5 24.47 34.61 -22.81
CA ASP A 5 23.29 33.84 -22.36
C ASP A 5 22.68 32.99 -23.50
N THR A 6 23.41 31.98 -23.96
CA THR A 6 22.88 30.95 -24.88
C THR A 6 22.63 29.64 -24.12
N PRO A 7 21.72 28.77 -24.58
CA PRO A 7 21.51 27.46 -23.93
C PRO A 7 22.81 26.66 -23.79
N ILE A 8 23.70 26.73 -24.79
CA ILE A 8 24.99 26.07 -24.75
C ILE A 8 25.96 26.68 -23.74
N SER A 9 26.06 28.02 -23.65
CA SER A 9 26.97 28.65 -22.68
C SER A 9 26.54 28.34 -21.25
N LEU A 10 25.23 28.35 -20.97
CA LEU A 10 24.67 27.97 -19.68
C LEU A 10 24.94 26.48 -19.36
N PHE A 11 24.75 25.59 -20.34
CA PHE A 11 25.04 24.16 -20.15
C PHE A 11 26.52 23.88 -19.84
N LEU A 12 27.44 24.54 -20.55
CA LEU A 12 28.88 24.38 -20.31
C LEU A 12 29.28 24.97 -18.95
N GLN A 13 28.67 26.09 -18.54
CA GLN A 13 28.86 26.66 -17.21
C GLN A 13 28.35 25.72 -16.12
N ALA A 14 27.15 25.15 -16.28
CA ALA A 14 26.58 24.18 -15.35
C ALA A 14 27.44 22.91 -15.26
N CYS A 15 27.95 22.40 -16.40
CA CYS A 15 28.91 21.30 -16.42
C CYS A 15 30.17 21.59 -15.59
N ASN A 16 30.70 22.82 -15.67
CA ASN A 16 31.86 23.22 -14.87
C ASN A 16 31.53 23.32 -13.38
N GLN A 17 30.35 23.84 -13.01
CA GLN A 17 29.90 23.96 -11.62
C GLN A 17 29.68 22.59 -10.98
N GLU A 18 29.06 21.67 -11.70
CA GLU A 18 28.78 20.29 -11.25
C GLU A 18 30.00 19.35 -11.37
N GLY A 19 31.15 19.84 -11.84
CA GLY A 19 32.40 19.10 -11.92
C GLY A 19 32.38 17.98 -12.99
N VAL A 20 31.72 18.21 -14.11
CA VAL A 20 31.71 17.36 -15.30
C VAL A 20 32.96 17.64 -16.13
N LYS A 21 33.92 16.69 -16.15
CA LYS A 21 35.22 16.87 -16.83
C LYS A 21 35.12 17.02 -18.34
N THR A 22 34.18 16.29 -18.95
CA THR A 22 33.95 16.26 -20.40
C THR A 22 32.44 16.30 -20.63
N PRO A 23 31.89 17.44 -21.09
CA PRO A 23 30.47 17.54 -21.41
C PRO A 23 30.05 16.50 -22.45
N ASN A 24 28.83 15.95 -22.31
CA ASN A 24 28.34 14.93 -23.23
C ASN A 24 28.18 15.52 -24.65
N PRO A 25 28.79 14.91 -25.68
CA PRO A 25 28.85 15.52 -27.02
C PRO A 25 27.47 15.68 -27.68
N LYS A 26 26.54 14.74 -27.44
CA LYS A 26 25.16 14.84 -27.97
C LYS A 26 24.39 15.99 -27.33
N LEU A 27 24.60 16.23 -26.03
CA LEU A 27 23.99 17.39 -25.35
C LEU A 27 24.61 18.71 -25.79
N VAL A 28 25.93 18.74 -26.02
CA VAL A 28 26.60 19.91 -26.59
C VAL A 28 26.01 20.24 -27.96
N GLU A 29 25.87 19.26 -28.85
CA GLU A 29 25.26 19.44 -30.16
C GLU A 29 23.79 19.91 -30.05
N PHE A 30 23.01 19.29 -29.15
CA PHE A 30 21.62 19.67 -28.89
C PHE A 30 21.49 21.12 -28.40
N PHE A 31 22.25 21.54 -27.39
CA PHE A 31 22.16 22.92 -26.90
C PHE A 31 22.77 23.95 -27.87
N GLN A 32 23.69 23.53 -28.74
CA GLN A 32 24.22 24.37 -29.82
C GLN A 32 23.19 24.59 -30.94
N SER A 33 22.29 23.64 -31.18
CA SER A 33 21.27 23.77 -32.23
C SER A 33 20.11 24.70 -31.87
N HIS A 34 20.05 25.21 -30.64
CA HIS A 34 18.99 26.09 -30.14
C HIS A 34 19.53 27.49 -29.87
N GLU A 35 19.02 28.48 -30.60
CA GLU A 35 19.44 29.88 -30.45
C GLU A 35 18.83 30.58 -29.22
N THR A 36 17.65 30.14 -28.77
CA THR A 36 16.92 30.73 -27.64
C THR A 36 16.44 29.66 -26.65
N PHE A 37 16.31 30.02 -25.37
CA PHE A 37 15.80 29.11 -24.32
C PHE A 37 14.36 28.65 -24.59
N ASP A 38 13.51 29.51 -25.15
CA ASP A 38 12.10 29.20 -25.42
C ASP A 38 11.90 28.14 -26.52
N SER A 39 12.93 27.88 -27.32
CA SER A 39 12.88 26.86 -28.38
C SER A 39 12.99 25.42 -27.84
N ILE A 40 13.43 25.24 -26.58
CA ILE A 40 13.60 23.93 -25.96
C ILE A 40 12.35 23.56 -25.16
N LEU A 41 11.46 22.78 -25.78
CA LEU A 41 10.23 22.31 -25.15
C LEU A 41 10.43 20.96 -24.42
N GLU A 42 11.34 20.13 -24.91
CA GLU A 42 11.51 18.75 -24.45
C GLU A 42 12.99 18.37 -24.45
N ILE A 43 13.40 17.59 -23.46
CA ILE A 43 14.75 17.03 -23.38
C ILE A 43 14.62 15.53 -23.17
N ASP A 44 15.10 14.74 -24.14
CA ASP A 44 15.09 13.27 -24.09
C ASP A 44 16.51 12.72 -23.92
N LEU A 45 16.72 12.02 -22.81
CA LEU A 45 17.99 11.40 -22.43
C LEU A 45 17.95 9.87 -22.49
N SER A 46 16.82 9.26 -22.87
CA SER A 46 16.63 7.79 -22.84
C SER A 46 17.72 7.00 -23.58
N ASN A 47 18.23 7.53 -24.69
CA ASN A 47 19.30 6.93 -25.50
C ASN A 47 20.67 7.59 -25.31
N ASN A 48 20.85 8.30 -24.19
CA ASN A 48 22.06 9.04 -23.88
C ASN A 48 22.35 9.02 -22.39
N TYR A 49 23.21 8.09 -21.96
CA TYR A 49 23.66 8.00 -20.58
C TYR A 49 24.59 9.19 -20.24
N ILE A 50 24.14 10.05 -19.33
CA ILE A 50 24.91 11.22 -18.88
C ILE A 50 25.33 11.13 -17.41
N GLY A 51 24.71 10.22 -16.65
CA GLY A 51 24.95 10.01 -15.23
C GLY A 51 24.53 11.19 -14.34
N ASN A 52 24.69 11.03 -13.02
CA ASN A 52 24.16 11.94 -12.01
C ASN A 52 24.59 13.41 -12.19
N ARG A 53 25.89 13.68 -12.39
CA ARG A 53 26.43 15.04 -12.56
C ARG A 53 26.02 15.68 -13.87
N GLY A 54 25.93 14.89 -14.93
CA GLY A 54 25.43 15.37 -16.23
C GLY A 54 23.96 15.79 -16.11
N LEU A 55 23.14 15.00 -15.40
CA LEU A 55 21.73 15.34 -15.18
C LEU A 55 21.56 16.60 -14.31
N LEU A 56 22.39 16.79 -13.28
CA LEU A 56 22.39 18.03 -12.50
C LEU A 56 22.66 19.26 -13.37
N ALA A 57 23.65 19.18 -14.28
CA ALA A 57 23.94 20.26 -15.21
C ALA A 57 22.77 20.53 -16.20
N VAL A 58 22.05 19.49 -16.63
CA VAL A 58 20.84 19.65 -17.46
C VAL A 58 19.71 20.32 -16.66
N LEU A 59 19.53 19.98 -15.39
CA LEU A 59 18.49 20.55 -14.53
C LEU A 59 18.70 22.05 -14.28
N ASP A 60 19.94 22.52 -14.20
CA ASP A 60 20.24 23.95 -14.08
C ASP A 60 19.85 24.72 -15.34
N VAL A 61 20.01 24.10 -16.52
CA VAL A 61 19.52 24.68 -17.78
C VAL A 61 17.99 24.69 -17.79
N ILE A 62 17.33 23.59 -17.40
CA ILE A 62 15.86 23.49 -17.33
C ILE A 62 15.25 24.60 -16.48
N GLY A 63 15.89 24.99 -15.37
CA GLY A 63 15.42 26.09 -14.53
C GLY A 63 15.28 27.45 -15.25
N HIS A 64 15.91 27.61 -16.42
CA HIS A 64 15.86 28.83 -17.24
C HIS A 64 14.96 28.70 -18.48
N LEU A 65 14.32 27.54 -18.70
CA LEU A 65 13.49 27.28 -19.88
C LEU A 65 12.02 27.65 -19.63
N SER A 66 11.59 28.83 -20.10
CA SER A 66 10.24 29.32 -19.80
C SER A 66 9.12 28.48 -20.44
N CYS A 67 9.40 27.81 -21.57
CA CYS A 67 8.42 27.02 -22.34
C CYS A 67 8.58 25.49 -22.17
N PHE A 68 9.44 25.02 -21.28
CA PHE A 68 9.76 23.61 -21.13
C PHE A 68 8.62 22.75 -20.58
N ARG A 69 8.41 21.58 -21.19
CA ARG A 69 7.28 20.67 -20.92
C ARG A 69 7.72 19.33 -20.34
N CYS A 70 8.68 18.67 -20.99
CA CYS A 70 8.95 17.25 -20.76
C CYS A 70 10.44 16.94 -20.57
N LEU A 71 10.77 16.20 -19.51
CA LEU A 71 12.07 15.57 -19.32
C LEU A 71 11.93 14.05 -19.35
N ASN A 72 12.62 13.41 -20.29
CA ASN A 72 12.83 11.96 -20.24
C ASN A 72 14.23 11.65 -19.73
N ALA A 73 14.33 11.19 -18.48
CA ALA A 73 15.56 10.78 -17.80
C ALA A 73 15.53 9.28 -17.44
N MET A 74 14.93 8.46 -18.31
CA MET A 74 14.97 7.00 -18.22
C MET A 74 16.41 6.48 -18.29
N ASP A 75 16.69 5.39 -17.56
CA ASP A 75 17.94 4.61 -17.60
C ASP A 75 19.24 5.45 -17.39
N GLN A 76 19.16 6.44 -16.49
CA GLN A 76 20.31 7.29 -16.13
C GLN A 76 21.12 6.75 -14.94
N LYS A 77 20.73 5.58 -14.42
CA LYS A 77 21.33 4.93 -13.24
C LYS A 77 21.44 5.90 -12.05
N LEU A 78 20.32 6.54 -11.70
CA LEU A 78 20.24 7.51 -10.61
C LEU A 78 20.37 6.87 -9.22
N TYR A 79 21.59 6.51 -8.82
CA TYR A 79 21.88 5.94 -7.50
C TYR A 79 21.79 6.99 -6.38
N ASN A 80 21.44 6.54 -5.16
CA ASN A 80 21.78 7.27 -3.95
C ASN A 80 23.30 7.49 -3.95
N SER A 81 23.74 8.72 -3.78
CA SER A 81 25.14 9.05 -3.61
C SER A 81 25.62 8.55 -2.26
N ASP A 82 25.93 7.25 -2.19
CA ASP A 82 26.96 6.62 -1.38
C ASP A 82 27.11 5.17 -1.89
N PHE A 83 28.34 4.73 -2.12
CA PHE A 83 28.71 3.38 -2.57
C PHE A 83 28.48 2.31 -1.49
N SER A 84 27.36 2.37 -0.76
CA SER A 84 26.89 1.30 0.12
C SER A 84 25.48 0.91 -0.28
N GLU A 85 25.33 -0.35 -0.69
CA GLU A 85 24.01 -0.96 -0.93
C GLU A 85 23.14 -1.02 0.34
N GLU A 86 23.70 -0.68 1.50
CA GLU A 86 23.07 -0.88 2.82
C GLU A 86 22.63 0.42 3.53
N ALA A 87 22.77 1.60 2.94
CA ALA A 87 22.30 2.85 3.58
C ALA A 87 21.56 3.79 2.63
N VAL A 88 20.22 3.70 2.59
CA VAL A 88 19.38 4.66 1.85
C VAL A 88 19.28 5.99 2.62
N LYS A 89 20.30 6.84 2.54
CA LYS A 89 20.20 8.25 2.93
C LYS A 89 20.24 9.18 1.70
N GLY A 90 19.05 9.44 1.15
CA GLY A 90 18.80 10.54 0.20
C GLY A 90 19.38 10.38 -1.22
N ASN A 91 18.68 10.93 -2.21
CA ASN A 91 19.14 11.00 -3.60
C ASN A 91 19.21 12.48 -4.02
N ALA A 92 20.41 13.04 -4.05
CA ALA A 92 20.63 14.45 -4.35
C ALA A 92 20.08 14.87 -5.73
N VAL A 93 20.15 13.96 -6.72
CA VAL A 93 19.63 14.24 -8.07
C VAL A 93 18.11 14.30 -8.06
N ILE A 94 17.44 13.38 -7.36
CA ILE A 94 15.97 13.41 -7.22
C ILE A 94 15.51 14.63 -6.43
N ASP A 95 16.22 14.99 -5.36
CA ASP A 95 15.91 16.20 -4.59
C ASP A 95 16.03 17.44 -5.49
N ARG A 96 17.05 17.52 -6.34
CA ARG A 96 17.22 18.61 -7.30
C ARG A 96 16.12 18.61 -8.37
N ILE A 97 15.75 17.46 -8.92
CA ILE A 97 14.62 17.33 -9.87
C ILE A 97 13.36 17.91 -9.24
N VAL A 98 13.04 17.51 -8.01
CA VAL A 98 11.86 18.00 -7.31
C VAL A 98 11.94 19.51 -7.06
N GLU A 99 13.10 20.04 -6.66
CA GLU A 99 13.27 21.49 -6.48
C GLU A 99 12.97 22.30 -7.75
N VAL A 100 13.50 21.85 -8.89
CA VAL A 100 13.31 22.55 -10.18
C VAL A 100 11.87 22.42 -10.65
N PHE A 101 11.34 21.21 -10.72
CA PHE A 101 10.00 20.97 -11.29
C PHE A 101 8.87 21.49 -10.41
N LYS A 102 9.08 21.61 -9.10
CA LYS A 102 8.05 22.10 -8.17
C LYS A 102 7.66 23.55 -8.42
N VAL A 103 8.58 24.37 -8.92
CA VAL A 103 8.36 25.79 -9.21
C VAL A 103 8.34 26.10 -10.71
N HIS A 104 8.55 25.10 -11.56
CA HIS A 104 8.63 25.29 -13.00
C HIS A 104 7.27 25.69 -13.60
N PRO A 105 7.18 26.77 -14.40
CA PRO A 105 5.89 27.34 -14.82
C PRO A 105 5.12 26.47 -15.82
N THR A 106 5.82 25.68 -16.63
CA THR A 106 5.25 24.99 -17.82
C THR A 106 5.53 23.49 -17.88
N ALA A 107 6.28 22.93 -16.92
CA ALA A 107 6.64 21.52 -16.94
C ALA A 107 5.43 20.66 -16.57
N ASN A 108 5.20 19.59 -17.33
CA ASN A 108 4.03 18.72 -17.15
C ASN A 108 4.36 17.22 -17.15
N SER A 109 5.52 16.82 -17.67
CA SER A 109 5.89 15.42 -17.82
C SER A 109 7.32 15.14 -17.36
N LEU A 110 7.49 14.03 -16.65
CA LEU A 110 8.78 13.57 -16.15
C LEU A 110 8.86 12.04 -16.21
N ASN A 111 9.81 11.49 -16.96
CA ASN A 111 10.08 10.05 -17.00
C ASN A 111 11.39 9.72 -16.27
N LEU A 112 11.29 8.87 -15.23
CA LEU A 112 12.39 8.37 -14.41
C LEU A 112 12.43 6.84 -14.37
N SER A 113 11.78 6.18 -15.33
CA SER A 113 11.72 4.71 -15.41
C SER A 113 13.11 4.09 -15.57
N ASN A 114 13.25 2.80 -15.24
CA ASN A 114 14.51 2.07 -15.29
C ASN A 114 15.64 2.68 -14.44
N ASN A 115 15.32 3.45 -13.41
CA ASN A 115 16.31 3.98 -12.46
C ASN A 115 16.24 3.26 -11.11
N PRO A 116 17.38 3.03 -10.43
CA PRO A 116 17.45 2.38 -9.12
C PRO A 116 17.04 3.31 -7.97
N ILE A 117 15.87 3.95 -8.09
CA ILE A 117 15.32 4.89 -7.11
C ILE A 117 14.39 4.17 -6.13
N SER A 118 14.47 4.53 -4.85
CA SER A 118 13.73 3.90 -3.75
C SER A 118 12.45 4.65 -3.37
N ASN A 119 11.70 4.13 -2.39
CA ASN A 119 10.55 4.80 -1.79
C ASN A 119 10.80 6.22 -1.28
N TYR A 120 12.04 6.59 -0.96
CA TYR A 120 12.40 7.98 -0.67
C TYR A 120 12.08 8.89 -1.86
N ALA A 121 12.54 8.49 -3.06
CA ALA A 121 12.28 9.21 -4.29
C ALA A 121 10.78 9.22 -4.62
N GLY A 122 10.09 8.09 -4.46
CA GLY A 122 8.65 8.01 -4.69
C GLY A 122 7.85 9.03 -3.84
N ARG A 123 8.19 9.20 -2.55
CA ARG A 123 7.52 10.19 -1.69
C ARG A 123 7.78 11.63 -2.12
N LYS A 124 8.99 11.91 -2.61
CA LYS A 124 9.37 13.23 -3.15
C LYS A 124 8.63 13.52 -4.45
N LEU A 125 8.53 12.55 -5.35
CA LEU A 125 7.79 12.66 -6.60
C LEU A 125 6.28 12.81 -6.39
N LEU A 126 5.71 12.09 -5.41
CA LEU A 126 4.32 12.31 -5.01
C LEU A 126 4.10 13.74 -4.50
N SER A 127 4.99 14.24 -3.64
CA SER A 127 4.93 15.62 -3.16
C SER A 127 5.11 16.64 -4.29
N LEU A 128 5.90 16.32 -5.33
CA LEU A 128 6.05 17.16 -6.51
C LEU A 128 4.72 17.28 -7.25
N ALA A 129 4.07 16.15 -7.56
CA ALA A 129 2.77 16.15 -8.25
C ALA A 129 1.66 16.85 -7.46
N GLN A 130 1.68 16.76 -6.13
CA GLN A 130 0.71 17.44 -5.26
C GLN A 130 0.88 18.97 -5.23
N VAL A 131 2.13 19.46 -5.28
CA VAL A 131 2.40 20.89 -5.19
C VAL A 131 2.33 21.56 -6.56
N ASN A 132 2.94 20.97 -7.58
CA ASN A 132 2.82 21.47 -8.94
C ASN A 132 1.68 20.74 -9.66
N ARG A 133 0.49 21.35 -9.65
CA ARG A 133 -0.72 20.81 -10.31
C ARG A 133 -0.63 20.69 -11.83
N ARG A 134 0.41 21.22 -12.46
CA ARG A 134 0.67 21.03 -13.91
C ARG A 134 1.39 19.71 -14.21
N MET A 135 1.92 19.02 -13.20
CA MET A 135 2.53 17.71 -13.38
C MET A 135 1.43 16.67 -13.64
N CYS A 136 1.26 16.33 -14.91
CA CYS A 136 0.23 15.42 -15.42
C CYS A 136 0.76 14.02 -15.69
N LEU A 137 2.09 13.84 -15.78
CA LEU A 137 2.69 12.53 -15.99
C LEU A 137 4.02 12.41 -15.24
N ILE A 138 4.13 11.40 -14.38
CA ILE A 138 5.39 10.99 -13.76
C ILE A 138 5.54 9.48 -13.96
N GLU A 139 6.43 9.08 -14.86
CA GLU A 139 6.69 7.66 -15.16
C GLU A 139 7.83 7.13 -14.29
N VAL A 140 7.56 6.05 -13.55
CA VAL A 140 8.49 5.42 -12.61
C VAL A 140 8.48 3.89 -12.73
N SER A 141 8.26 3.40 -13.94
CA SER A 141 8.26 1.97 -14.26
C SER A 141 9.64 1.36 -14.02
N ASP A 142 9.69 0.10 -13.57
CA ASP A 142 10.95 -0.62 -13.34
C ASP A 142 11.91 0.09 -12.35
N THR A 143 11.33 0.67 -11.29
CA THR A 143 12.05 1.30 -10.16
C THR A 143 11.87 0.49 -8.87
N ARG A 144 12.67 0.77 -7.83
CA ARG A 144 12.53 0.18 -6.48
C ARG A 144 11.49 0.91 -5.61
N ILE A 145 10.59 1.66 -6.24
CA ILE A 145 9.42 2.27 -5.58
C ILE A 145 8.36 1.18 -5.43
N ASP A 146 7.72 1.07 -4.27
CA ASP A 146 6.65 0.09 -4.08
C ASP A 146 5.42 0.38 -4.96
N PHE A 147 4.60 -0.65 -5.19
CA PHE A 147 3.45 -0.58 -6.08
C PHE A 147 2.41 0.46 -5.62
N ASP A 148 2.13 0.52 -4.31
CA ASP A 148 1.15 1.44 -3.75
C ASP A 148 1.55 2.90 -3.96
N LEU A 149 2.83 3.21 -3.77
CA LEU A 149 3.35 4.56 -3.95
C LEU A 149 3.40 4.93 -5.43
N ARG A 150 3.71 4.01 -6.34
CA ARG A 150 3.57 4.23 -7.80
C ARG A 150 2.12 4.54 -8.17
N ASN A 151 1.16 3.78 -7.66
CA ASN A 151 -0.26 4.01 -7.91
C ASN A 151 -0.72 5.37 -7.35
N LYS A 152 -0.24 5.77 -6.18
CA LYS A 152 -0.55 7.12 -5.63
C LYS A 152 -0.01 8.24 -6.51
N ILE A 153 1.20 8.08 -7.05
CA ILE A 153 1.79 9.06 -7.98
C ILE A 153 0.95 9.12 -9.27
N ALA A 154 0.63 7.97 -9.86
CA ALA A 154 -0.17 7.89 -11.08
C ALA A 154 -1.55 8.51 -10.88
N LYS A 155 -2.27 8.14 -9.80
CA LYS A 155 -3.57 8.72 -9.46
C LYS A 155 -3.52 10.23 -9.27
N GLN A 156 -2.48 10.74 -8.59
CA GLN A 156 -2.32 12.19 -8.42
C GLN A 156 -2.10 12.91 -9.75
N CYS A 157 -1.35 12.30 -10.66
CA CYS A 157 -1.10 12.83 -12.01
C CYS A 157 -2.38 12.81 -12.88
N GLU A 158 -3.20 11.76 -12.76
CA GLU A 158 -4.52 11.69 -13.40
C GLU A 158 -5.47 12.76 -12.85
N GLU A 159 -5.48 12.99 -11.54
CA GLU A 159 -6.26 14.07 -10.92
C GLU A 159 -5.82 15.45 -11.43
N ASN A 160 -4.51 15.69 -11.54
CA ASN A 160 -3.96 16.93 -12.11
C ASN A 160 -4.38 17.11 -13.58
N THR A 161 -4.35 16.03 -14.37
CA THR A 161 -4.79 16.04 -15.78
C THR A 161 -6.27 16.42 -15.89
N ARG A 162 -7.12 15.81 -15.06
CA ARG A 162 -8.56 16.12 -15.02
C ARG A 162 -8.81 17.58 -14.64
N ASN A 163 -8.16 18.06 -13.58
CA ASN A 163 -8.29 19.45 -13.13
C ASN A 163 -7.82 20.45 -14.20
N MET A 164 -6.79 20.12 -14.97
CA MET A 164 -6.35 20.95 -16.09
C MET A 164 -7.39 21.00 -17.21
N TRP A 165 -8.00 19.87 -17.58
CA TRP A 165 -9.07 19.85 -18.59
C TRP A 165 -10.34 20.57 -18.14
N ASP A 166 -10.73 20.43 -16.87
CA ASP A 166 -11.90 21.12 -16.33
C ASP A 166 -11.70 22.65 -16.34
N ALA A 167 -10.48 23.12 -16.01
CA ALA A 167 -10.12 24.53 -16.09
C ALA A 167 -10.12 25.08 -17.53
N GLU A 168 -9.67 24.29 -18.51
CA GLU A 168 -9.71 24.66 -19.94
C GLU A 168 -11.14 24.69 -20.51
N GLN A 169 -12.04 23.85 -19.99
CA GLN A 169 -13.46 23.88 -20.36
C GLN A 169 -14.20 25.07 -19.75
N ASP A 170 -13.90 25.44 -18.50
CA ASP A 170 -14.45 26.64 -17.87
C ASP A 170 -13.95 27.93 -18.57
N GLU A 171 -12.67 28.01 -18.97
CA GLU A 171 -12.16 29.16 -19.75
C GLU A 171 -12.79 29.26 -21.15
N ASN A 172 -13.04 28.12 -21.83
CA ASN A 172 -13.74 28.10 -23.12
C ASN A 172 -15.26 28.32 -23.01
N ALA A 173 -15.89 27.98 -21.88
CA ALA A 173 -17.29 28.28 -21.62
C ALA A 173 -17.50 29.77 -21.28
N ASN A 174 -16.49 30.43 -20.71
CA ASN A 174 -16.56 31.83 -20.29
C ASN A 174 -16.24 32.85 -21.40
N SER A 175 -15.91 32.41 -22.63
CA SER A 175 -15.72 33.32 -23.78
C SER A 175 -17.03 33.76 -24.46
N GLY A 176 -18.19 33.39 -23.91
CA GLY A 176 -19.52 33.59 -24.53
C GLY A 176 -20.47 34.57 -23.84
N ALA A 177 -20.11 35.25 -22.76
CA ALA A 177 -21.02 36.15 -22.04
C ALA A 177 -20.44 37.54 -21.83
N ALA A 178 -20.72 38.44 -22.77
CA ALA A 178 -20.75 39.87 -22.50
C ALA A 178 -22.08 40.20 -21.81
N PHE A 179 -22.04 40.67 -20.57
CA PHE A 179 -22.53 41.99 -20.14
C PHE A 179 -22.47 42.05 -18.61
N GLY A 180 -21.78 43.07 -18.12
CA GLY A 180 -21.36 43.16 -16.74
C GLY A 180 -22.49 43.39 -15.77
N GLU A 181 -22.27 42.92 -14.54
CA GLU A 181 -22.46 43.75 -13.37
C GLU A 181 -21.69 43.16 -12.17
N ASN A 182 -20.84 44.02 -11.61
CA ASN A 182 -20.47 44.11 -10.20
C ASN A 182 -19.22 43.39 -9.66
N LEU A 183 -18.29 44.28 -9.29
CA LEU A 183 -17.23 44.22 -8.27
C LEU A 183 -15.89 43.61 -8.71
N GLU A 184 -14.96 44.50 -9.06
CA GLU A 184 -13.52 44.22 -8.99
C GLU A 184 -13.18 43.73 -7.58
N TRP A 185 -12.95 42.43 -7.44
CA TRP A 185 -12.13 41.93 -6.35
C TRP A 185 -10.68 42.26 -6.69
N VAL A 186 -10.20 43.38 -6.17
CA VAL A 186 -8.76 43.66 -6.09
C VAL A 186 -8.24 42.83 -4.90
N PRO A 187 -7.35 41.84 -5.10
CA PRO A 187 -6.60 41.29 -3.98
C PRO A 187 -5.70 42.40 -3.47
N THR A 188 -6.16 43.12 -2.44
CA THR A 188 -5.25 43.82 -1.55
C THR A 188 -4.36 42.72 -0.96
N GLN A 189 -3.10 42.66 -1.40
CA GLN A 189 -2.07 41.87 -0.76
C GLN A 189 -1.88 42.40 0.68
N ALA A 190 -2.79 42.03 1.57
CA ALA A 190 -2.36 41.73 2.92
C ALA A 190 -1.59 40.43 2.77
N THR A 191 -0.26 40.52 2.85
CA THR A 191 0.56 39.35 3.17
C THR A 191 -0.10 38.68 4.35
N ALA A 192 -0.75 37.54 4.11
CA ALA A 192 -1.18 36.69 5.19
C ALA A 192 0.11 36.35 5.93
N ASP A 193 0.31 37.00 7.06
CA ASP A 193 1.39 36.69 7.95
C ASP A 193 1.08 35.28 8.46
N LEU A 194 1.62 34.28 7.77
CA LEU A 194 1.48 32.85 8.08
C LEU A 194 2.06 32.51 9.46
N THR A 195 2.57 33.49 10.21
CA THR A 195 2.85 33.36 11.63
C THR A 195 1.60 33.41 12.51
N SER A 196 0.43 33.83 12.01
CA SER A 196 -0.82 33.91 12.80
C SER A 196 -1.70 32.66 12.74
N LEU A 197 -1.44 31.72 11.83
CA LEU A 197 -1.96 30.35 11.89
C LEU A 197 -0.83 29.50 12.47
N GLY A 198 -0.90 29.17 13.76
CA GLY A 198 0.15 28.52 14.56
C GLY A 198 0.59 27.12 14.14
N ALA A 199 0.91 26.90 12.87
CA ALA A 199 1.56 25.70 12.34
C ALA A 199 2.99 26.04 11.86
N GLY A 200 3.72 26.87 12.62
CA GLY A 200 5.16 27.03 12.42
C GLY A 200 5.82 25.67 12.60
N ARG A 201 6.31 25.07 11.50
CA ARG A 201 7.21 23.90 11.41
C ARG A 201 7.45 23.18 12.75
N ALA A 202 6.41 22.60 13.33
CA ALA A 202 6.58 21.79 14.51
C ALA A 202 7.25 20.50 14.02
N ARG A 203 8.39 20.15 14.60
CA ARG A 203 8.96 18.81 14.40
C ARG A 203 7.85 17.83 14.73
N ARG A 204 7.50 16.95 13.77
CA ARG A 204 6.54 15.86 14.00
C ARG A 204 7.04 15.11 15.22
N GLN A 205 6.28 15.16 16.31
CA GLN A 205 6.64 14.43 17.51
C GLN A 205 6.49 12.95 17.22
N THR A 206 7.51 12.19 17.56
CA THR A 206 7.43 10.73 17.54
C THR A 206 6.52 10.32 18.69
N VAL A 207 5.40 9.70 18.35
CA VAL A 207 4.58 9.00 19.31
C VAL A 207 5.15 7.59 19.45
N ARG A 208 5.52 7.21 20.67
CA ARG A 208 5.94 5.85 21.00
C ARG A 208 4.99 5.31 22.04
N VAL A 209 4.37 4.19 21.69
CA VAL A 209 3.55 3.43 22.61
C VAL A 209 4.36 2.21 23.06
N GLU A 210 4.25 1.83 24.33
CA GLU A 210 4.88 0.60 24.81
C GLU A 210 4.35 -0.60 24.02
N GLY A 211 5.23 -1.53 23.65
CA GLY A 211 4.81 -2.78 23.02
C GLY A 211 4.06 -3.65 24.03
N ILE A 212 3.16 -4.49 23.55
CA ILE A 212 2.54 -5.50 24.41
C ILE A 212 3.50 -6.68 24.50
N ASP A 213 3.68 -7.22 25.70
CA ASP A 213 4.40 -8.47 25.89
C ASP A 213 3.62 -9.62 25.23
N PRO A 214 4.19 -10.32 24.23
CA PRO A 214 3.51 -11.42 23.56
C PRO A 214 3.02 -12.53 24.51
N GLU A 215 3.73 -12.80 25.60
CA GLU A 215 3.33 -13.82 26.58
C GLU A 215 2.15 -13.35 27.45
N ALA A 216 2.08 -12.05 27.74
CA ALA A 216 0.94 -11.47 28.43
C ALA A 216 -0.33 -11.50 27.55
N ALA A 217 -0.19 -11.16 26.26
CA ALA A 217 -1.31 -11.18 25.31
C ALA A 217 -1.89 -12.57 25.06
N LYS A 218 -1.06 -13.62 25.16
CA LYS A 218 -1.50 -15.02 25.03
C LYS A 218 -2.36 -15.48 26.19
N ASN A 219 -1.97 -15.12 27.41
CA ASN A 219 -2.65 -15.55 28.63
C ASN A 219 -3.78 -14.59 29.04
N TYR A 220 -4.02 -13.55 28.25
CA TYR A 220 -5.09 -12.61 28.49
C TYR A 220 -6.45 -13.26 28.28
N VAL A 221 -7.27 -13.27 29.33
CA VAL A 221 -8.66 -13.72 29.26
C VAL A 221 -9.54 -12.48 29.15
N PRO A 222 -10.20 -12.25 28.00
CA PRO A 222 -11.07 -11.09 27.84
C PRO A 222 -12.27 -11.18 28.79
N PRO A 223 -12.77 -10.05 29.29
CA PRO A 223 -14.03 -10.02 30.03
C PRO A 223 -15.15 -10.52 29.12
N VAL A 224 -16.14 -11.21 29.68
CA VAL A 224 -17.33 -11.62 28.95
C VAL A 224 -18.53 -11.00 29.63
N HIS A 225 -19.25 -10.16 28.89
CA HIS A 225 -20.49 -9.57 29.35
C HIS A 225 -21.67 -10.34 28.76
N GLU A 226 -22.62 -10.73 29.60
CA GLU A 226 -23.85 -11.40 29.16
C GLU A 226 -24.65 -10.47 28.24
N LYS A 227 -24.96 -10.97 27.03
CA LYS A 227 -25.72 -10.26 25.99
C LYS A 227 -26.69 -11.21 25.31
N SER A 228 -27.70 -10.65 24.66
CA SER A 228 -28.56 -11.44 23.78
C SER A 228 -27.80 -11.89 22.54
N GLN A 229 -28.28 -12.94 21.88
CA GLN A 229 -27.72 -13.38 20.60
C GLN A 229 -27.87 -12.29 19.54
N GLU A 230 -29.03 -11.60 19.51
CA GLU A 230 -29.30 -10.49 18.60
C GLU A 230 -28.30 -9.34 18.77
N ASP A 231 -27.98 -8.97 20.01
CA ASP A 231 -26.98 -7.94 20.28
C ASP A 231 -25.59 -8.38 19.83
N THR A 232 -25.25 -9.66 20.05
CA THR A 232 -23.94 -10.21 19.68
C THR A 232 -23.74 -10.20 18.16
N ASP A 233 -24.76 -10.63 17.42
CA ASP A 233 -24.72 -10.66 15.96
C ASP A 233 -24.62 -9.24 15.38
N MET A 234 -25.39 -8.30 15.94
CA MET A 234 -25.33 -6.88 15.56
C MET A 234 -23.95 -6.25 15.84
N ILE A 235 -23.35 -6.53 17.01
CA ILE A 235 -21.99 -6.04 17.30
C ILE A 235 -20.99 -6.62 16.30
N CYS A 236 -21.09 -7.92 15.99
CA CYS A 236 -20.23 -8.55 14.99
C CYS A 236 -20.35 -7.87 13.62
N GLU A 237 -21.57 -7.51 13.20
CA GLU A 237 -21.80 -6.75 11.97
C GLU A 237 -21.16 -5.34 12.02
N LEU A 238 -21.35 -4.59 13.11
CA LEU A 238 -20.74 -3.28 13.29
C LEU A 238 -19.20 -3.33 13.27
N LEU A 239 -18.61 -4.33 13.93
CA LEU A 239 -17.16 -4.51 13.98
C LEU A 239 -16.59 -4.91 12.60
N SER A 240 -17.30 -5.75 11.85
CA SER A 240 -16.85 -6.21 10.52
C SER A 240 -16.74 -5.08 9.50
N HIS A 241 -17.58 -4.04 9.63
CA HIS A 241 -17.53 -2.85 8.76
C HIS A 241 -16.55 -1.78 9.25
N ASN A 242 -16.00 -1.93 10.46
CA ASN A 242 -15.12 -0.93 11.05
C ASN A 242 -13.64 -1.22 10.75
N VAL A 243 -12.94 -0.20 10.25
CA VAL A 243 -11.54 -0.30 9.78
C VAL A 243 -10.57 -0.76 10.89
N LEU A 244 -10.88 -0.49 12.16
CA LEU A 244 -10.04 -0.89 13.29
C LEU A 244 -9.98 -2.41 13.51
N PHE A 245 -10.96 -3.14 12.99
CA PHE A 245 -11.13 -4.58 13.21
C PHE A 245 -11.07 -5.41 11.93
N GLY A 246 -10.85 -4.79 10.77
CA GLY A 246 -10.85 -5.48 9.47
C GLY A 246 -9.77 -6.56 9.28
N PHE A 247 -8.80 -6.66 10.21
CA PHE A 247 -7.78 -7.71 10.21
C PHE A 247 -8.15 -8.93 11.08
N LEU A 248 -9.23 -8.84 11.85
CA LEU A 248 -9.70 -9.91 12.72
C LEU A 248 -10.56 -10.90 11.93
N GLY A 249 -10.34 -12.19 12.18
CA GLY A 249 -11.24 -13.22 11.67
C GLY A 249 -12.52 -13.31 12.49
N SER A 250 -13.52 -14.04 11.98
CA SER A 250 -14.86 -14.18 12.55
C SER A 250 -14.86 -14.61 14.03
N LYS A 251 -13.94 -15.52 14.42
CA LYS A 251 -13.78 -15.97 15.82
C LYS A 251 -13.25 -14.88 16.76
N ASP A 252 -12.29 -14.07 16.28
CA ASP A 252 -11.73 -12.97 17.07
C ASP A 252 -12.75 -11.83 17.19
N ILE A 253 -13.52 -11.54 16.12
CA ILE A 253 -14.63 -10.58 16.15
C ILE A 253 -15.66 -10.98 17.20
N LEU A 254 -16.08 -12.24 17.23
CA LEU A 254 -17.01 -12.75 18.23
C LEU A 254 -16.47 -12.58 19.66
N THR A 255 -15.18 -12.83 19.84
CA THR A 255 -14.51 -12.65 21.15
C THR A 255 -14.50 -11.19 21.58
N VAL A 256 -14.20 -10.26 20.66
CA VAL A 256 -14.29 -8.82 20.91
C VAL A 256 -15.73 -8.41 21.24
N ALA A 257 -16.71 -8.86 20.46
CA ALA A 257 -18.13 -8.59 20.70
C ALA A 257 -18.58 -9.07 22.09
N GLY A 258 -18.10 -10.24 22.53
CA GLY A 258 -18.32 -10.77 23.87
C GLY A 258 -17.74 -9.87 24.98
N ALA A 259 -16.63 -9.20 24.72
CA ALA A 259 -15.95 -8.32 25.66
C ALA A 259 -16.43 -6.87 25.67
N MET A 260 -17.20 -6.45 24.66
CA MET A 260 -17.82 -5.12 24.67
C MET A 260 -18.95 -5.04 25.70
N TYR A 261 -19.31 -3.84 26.12
CA TYR A 261 -20.51 -3.61 26.93
C TYR A 261 -21.23 -2.33 26.47
N ARG A 262 -22.49 -2.19 26.81
CA ARG A 262 -23.35 -1.11 26.29
C ARG A 262 -23.30 0.12 27.20
N GLU A 263 -23.05 1.30 26.63
CA GLU A 263 -23.23 2.60 27.29
C GLU A 263 -24.23 3.45 26.48
N GLU A 264 -25.09 4.19 27.18
CA GLU A 264 -26.04 5.14 26.60
C GLU A 264 -25.67 6.56 27.01
N PHE A 265 -25.85 7.49 26.10
CA PHE A 265 -25.61 8.91 26.30
C PHE A 265 -26.82 9.72 25.90
N VAL A 266 -27.04 10.83 26.58
CA VAL A 266 -28.12 11.79 26.26
C VAL A 266 -27.60 12.94 25.42
N LYS A 267 -28.51 13.68 24.80
CA LYS A 267 -28.18 14.90 24.06
C LYS A 267 -27.31 15.84 24.88
N ASP A 268 -26.34 16.45 24.19
CA ASP A 268 -25.37 17.39 24.76
C ASP A 268 -24.38 16.78 25.78
N GLU A 269 -24.41 15.47 26.01
CA GLU A 269 -23.40 14.79 26.83
C GLU A 269 -22.08 14.64 26.07
N CYS A 270 -20.95 14.80 26.77
CA CYS A 270 -19.63 14.62 26.20
C CYS A 270 -19.15 13.18 26.44
N ILE A 271 -18.93 12.42 25.36
CA ILE A 271 -18.34 11.08 25.42
C ILE A 271 -16.85 11.19 25.75
N ILE A 272 -16.17 12.16 25.13
CA ILE A 272 -14.75 12.47 25.33
C ILE A 272 -14.60 13.99 25.41
N GLU A 273 -13.84 14.49 26.37
CA GLU A 273 -13.53 15.92 26.48
C GLU A 273 -12.12 16.24 26.00
N PHE A 274 -11.94 17.35 25.28
CA PHE A 274 -10.63 17.82 24.85
C PHE A 274 -9.63 17.92 26.01
N GLY A 275 -8.43 17.35 25.83
CA GLY A 275 -7.37 17.34 26.82
C GLY A 275 -7.54 16.28 27.92
N GLN A 276 -8.61 15.47 27.88
CA GLN A 276 -8.77 14.32 28.77
C GLN A 276 -7.61 13.33 28.56
N THR A 277 -6.93 12.97 29.64
CA THR A 277 -5.71 12.16 29.61
C THR A 277 -5.96 10.66 29.82
N HIS A 278 -7.15 10.29 30.29
CA HIS A 278 -7.52 8.91 30.64
C HIS A 278 -8.59 8.40 29.67
N CYS A 279 -8.26 8.40 28.38
CA CYS A 279 -9.13 7.95 27.30
C CYS A 279 -8.78 6.52 26.92
N ASP A 280 -9.10 5.57 27.81
CA ASP A 280 -8.76 4.15 27.66
C ASP A 280 -9.94 3.31 27.14
N LYS A 281 -10.88 3.94 26.43
CA LYS A 281 -12.10 3.30 25.93
C LYS A 281 -12.32 3.63 24.46
N LEU A 282 -12.73 2.62 23.71
CA LEU A 282 -13.25 2.73 22.34
C LEU A 282 -14.76 2.71 22.42
N TYR A 283 -15.42 3.57 21.66
CA TYR A 283 -16.88 3.57 21.55
C TYR A 283 -17.25 3.34 20.10
N VAL A 284 -17.98 2.27 19.82
CA VAL A 284 -18.55 1.98 18.49
C VAL A 284 -20.02 2.35 18.53
N ILE A 285 -20.43 3.30 17.71
CA ILE A 285 -21.78 3.85 17.74
C ILE A 285 -22.75 2.84 17.10
N GLN A 286 -23.71 2.37 17.89
CA GLN A 286 -24.83 1.55 17.42
C GLN A 286 -25.95 2.43 16.86
N SER A 287 -26.29 3.52 17.53
CA SER A 287 -27.35 4.42 17.07
C SER A 287 -27.16 5.82 17.63
N GLY A 288 -27.62 6.83 16.89
CA GLY A 288 -27.43 8.24 17.21
C GLY A 288 -26.22 8.87 16.51
N GLU A 289 -25.99 10.15 16.78
CA GLU A 289 -24.90 10.92 16.18
C GLU A 289 -24.13 11.72 17.24
N ALA A 290 -22.83 11.90 17.01
CA ALA A 290 -21.95 12.70 17.84
C ALA A 290 -21.11 13.68 17.01
N ASP A 291 -21.00 14.91 17.49
CA ASP A 291 -20.23 15.98 16.90
C ASP A 291 -18.79 15.98 17.45
N ILE A 292 -17.81 16.00 16.56
CA ILE A 292 -16.40 16.22 16.90
C ILE A 292 -16.11 17.71 16.88
N ILE A 293 -15.77 18.26 18.03
CA ILE A 293 -15.54 19.68 18.26
C ILE A 293 -14.05 19.90 18.57
N LYS A 294 -13.37 20.70 17.74
CA LYS A 294 -11.98 21.09 17.95
C LYS A 294 -11.90 22.62 17.97
N GLU A 295 -11.22 23.18 18.97
CA GLU A 295 -11.09 24.64 19.13
C GLU A 295 -12.45 25.38 19.12
N GLY A 296 -13.50 24.72 19.65
CA GLY A 296 -14.86 25.26 19.69
C GLY A 296 -15.64 25.20 18.36
N GLN A 297 -15.05 24.64 17.29
CA GLN A 297 -15.71 24.46 16.01
C GLN A 297 -16.06 22.99 15.76
N LYS A 298 -17.26 22.75 15.21
CA LYS A 298 -17.69 21.43 14.75
C LYS A 298 -16.92 21.08 13.46
N VAL A 299 -16.09 20.04 13.54
CA VAL A 299 -15.20 19.62 12.44
C VAL A 299 -15.74 18.41 11.70
N PHE A 300 -16.43 17.51 12.42
CA PHE A 300 -16.92 16.24 11.85
C PHE A 300 -18.13 15.72 12.63
N VAL A 301 -18.91 14.83 12.00
CA VAL A 301 -20.04 14.12 12.64
C VAL A 301 -19.78 12.62 12.54
N LYS A 302 -19.85 11.93 13.68
CA LYS A 302 -19.77 10.48 13.78
C LYS A 302 -21.18 9.91 13.85
N THR A 303 -21.46 8.95 12.98
CA THR A 303 -22.76 8.29 12.82
C THR A 303 -22.67 6.82 13.22
N GLU A 304 -23.78 6.10 13.13
CA GLU A 304 -23.84 4.64 13.28
C GLU A 304 -22.75 3.91 12.49
N GLY A 305 -22.16 2.86 13.09
CA GLY A 305 -21.05 2.07 12.54
C GLY A 305 -19.67 2.69 12.74
N THR A 306 -19.58 3.99 13.06
CA THR A 306 -18.30 4.66 13.27
C THR A 306 -17.81 4.54 14.72
N ALA A 307 -16.49 4.64 14.92
CA ALA A 307 -15.87 4.59 16.24
C ALA A 307 -15.34 5.96 16.70
N VAL A 308 -15.29 6.18 18.02
CA VAL A 308 -14.64 7.31 18.68
C VAL A 308 -13.72 6.83 19.80
N GLY A 309 -12.64 7.57 20.08
CA GLY A 309 -11.58 7.16 21.01
C GLY A 309 -10.44 6.34 20.37
N GLU A 310 -10.53 6.07 19.06
CA GLU A 310 -9.55 5.27 18.32
C GLU A 310 -8.13 5.87 18.33
N LEU A 311 -8.04 7.20 18.33
CA LEU A 311 -6.76 7.89 18.28
C LEU A 311 -6.05 7.78 19.63
N GLU A 312 -6.76 8.04 20.72
CA GLU A 312 -6.27 7.99 22.08
C GLU A 312 -5.79 6.56 22.43
N LEU A 313 -6.53 5.56 21.98
CA LEU A 313 -6.18 4.15 22.16
C LEU A 313 -4.89 3.74 21.42
N LEU A 314 -4.80 4.11 20.13
CA LEU A 314 -3.69 3.72 19.26
C LEU A 314 -2.39 4.47 19.57
N TYR A 315 -2.50 5.75 19.94
CA TYR A 315 -1.35 6.65 20.04
C TYR A 315 -0.99 7.03 21.48
N ASP A 316 -1.73 6.59 22.50
CA ASP A 316 -1.47 6.97 23.89
C ASP A 316 -1.41 8.50 24.08
N THR A 317 -2.30 9.21 23.38
CA THR A 317 -2.36 10.67 23.41
C THR A 317 -3.58 11.14 24.19
N PRO A 318 -3.51 12.31 24.86
CA PRO A 318 -4.70 12.96 25.38
C PRO A 318 -5.73 13.21 24.27
N ALA A 319 -7.00 13.31 24.66
CA ALA A 319 -8.10 13.60 23.75
C ALA A 319 -7.82 14.85 22.90
N VAL A 320 -7.79 14.68 21.58
CA VAL A 320 -7.44 15.76 20.64
C VAL A 320 -8.63 16.63 20.24
N ALA A 321 -9.85 16.17 20.54
CA ALA A 321 -11.10 16.85 20.28
C ALA A 321 -12.15 16.43 21.31
N THR A 322 -13.16 17.28 21.52
CA THR A 322 -14.33 16.93 22.31
C THR A 322 -15.32 16.18 21.40
N VAL A 323 -15.88 15.08 21.88
CA VAL A 323 -16.93 14.32 21.20
C VAL A 323 -18.23 14.52 21.98
N LYS A 324 -19.21 15.18 21.39
CA LYS A 324 -20.45 15.57 22.05
C LYS A 324 -21.67 15.02 21.31
N VAL A 325 -22.61 14.41 22.02
CA VAL A 325 -23.82 13.83 21.42
C VAL A 325 -24.72 14.93 20.86
N SER A 326 -25.15 14.75 19.60
CA SER A 326 -26.01 15.71 18.89
C SER A 326 -27.47 15.25 18.77
N THR A 327 -27.74 13.94 18.86
CA THR A 327 -29.10 13.36 18.88
C THR A 327 -29.70 13.30 20.29
N GLU A 328 -31.00 13.03 20.41
CA GLU A 328 -31.69 12.93 21.72
C GLU A 328 -31.12 11.81 22.60
N ALA A 329 -30.72 10.70 21.98
CA ALA A 329 -29.99 9.61 22.61
C ALA A 329 -28.92 9.08 21.65
N LEU A 330 -27.83 8.56 22.21
CA LEU A 330 -26.80 7.81 21.49
C LEU A 330 -26.49 6.53 22.26
N VAL A 331 -26.43 5.41 21.55
CA VAL A 331 -26.06 4.10 22.11
C VAL A 331 -24.74 3.68 21.50
N ALA A 332 -23.79 3.29 22.34
CA ALA A 332 -22.50 2.81 21.91
C ALA A 332 -22.10 1.51 22.61
N TRP A 333 -21.33 0.70 21.88
CA TRP A 333 -20.63 -0.45 22.42
C TRP A 333 -19.21 -0.03 22.79
N VAL A 334 -18.84 -0.32 24.03
CA VAL A 334 -17.59 0.14 24.62
C VAL A 334 -16.62 -1.02 24.77
N LEU A 335 -15.37 -0.79 24.37
CA LEU A 335 -14.26 -1.73 24.53
C LEU A 335 -13.11 -1.01 25.25
N ASP A 336 -12.57 -1.61 26.30
CA ASP A 336 -11.43 -1.03 27.00
C ASP A 336 -10.12 -1.24 26.22
N ARG A 337 -9.15 -0.38 26.53
CA ARG A 337 -7.85 -0.36 25.87
C ARG A 337 -7.06 -1.64 26.03
N GLU A 338 -7.09 -2.22 27.22
CA GLU A 338 -6.33 -3.43 27.52
C GLU A 338 -6.88 -4.60 26.71
N THR A 339 -8.21 -4.75 26.65
CA THR A 339 -8.90 -5.73 25.83
C THR A 339 -8.63 -5.50 24.35
N TYR A 340 -8.78 -4.27 23.83
CA TYR A 340 -8.48 -3.97 22.41
C TYR A 340 -7.04 -4.36 22.05
N ARG A 341 -6.08 -3.94 22.87
CA ARG A 341 -4.66 -4.21 22.66
C ARG A 341 -4.36 -5.70 22.68
N ASN A 342 -4.81 -6.43 23.70
CA ASN A 342 -4.54 -7.86 23.84
C ASN A 342 -5.32 -8.71 22.82
N LEU A 343 -6.55 -8.35 22.45
CA LEU A 343 -7.31 -9.08 21.46
C LEU A 343 -6.82 -8.80 20.04
N VAL A 344 -6.60 -7.54 19.67
CA VAL A 344 -6.23 -7.16 18.30
C VAL A 344 -4.75 -7.39 18.00
N MET A 345 -3.84 -7.08 18.92
CA MET A 345 -2.42 -7.41 18.70
C MET A 345 -2.10 -8.86 19.09
N GLY A 346 -2.78 -9.42 20.09
CA GLY A 346 -2.62 -10.82 20.46
C GLY A 346 -3.16 -11.78 19.40
N SER A 347 -4.20 -11.42 18.64
CA SER A 347 -4.66 -12.22 17.50
C SER A 347 -3.59 -12.33 16.42
N CYS A 348 -2.85 -11.26 16.12
CA CYS A 348 -1.71 -11.31 15.20
C CYS A 348 -0.63 -12.30 15.68
N ILE A 349 -0.32 -12.32 16.97
CA ILE A 349 0.66 -13.25 17.56
C ILE A 349 0.15 -14.70 17.49
N ARG A 350 -1.08 -14.95 17.94
CA ARG A 350 -1.72 -16.28 17.90
C ARG A 350 -1.83 -16.81 16.48
N ARG A 351 -2.20 -15.95 15.53
CA ARG A 351 -2.28 -16.28 14.10
C ARG A 351 -0.92 -16.67 13.55
N ARG A 352 0.13 -15.90 13.87
CA ARG A 352 1.50 -16.21 13.46
C ARG A 352 1.97 -17.56 14.00
N GLU A 353 1.72 -17.87 15.28
CA GLU A 353 2.05 -19.17 15.85
C GLU A 353 1.27 -20.32 15.23
N THR A 354 -0.02 -20.10 14.98
CA THR A 354 -0.89 -21.06 14.31
C THR A 354 -0.33 -21.39 12.93
N TYR A 355 -0.01 -20.37 12.13
CA TYR A 355 0.62 -20.53 10.82
C TYR A 355 1.99 -21.20 10.89
N MET A 356 2.86 -20.81 11.83
CA MET A 356 4.16 -21.48 12.02
C MET A 356 4.00 -22.97 12.34
N SER A 357 3.05 -23.33 13.21
CA SER A 357 2.77 -24.72 13.57
C SER A 357 2.22 -25.53 12.38
N MET A 358 1.46 -24.89 11.49
CA MET A 358 0.91 -25.49 10.28
C MET A 358 1.96 -25.66 9.20
N LEU A 359 2.77 -24.63 8.93
CA LEU A 359 3.89 -24.70 7.99
C LEU A 359 4.87 -25.79 8.38
N ALA A 360 5.08 -26.03 9.68
CA ALA A 360 5.90 -27.14 10.17
C ALA A 360 5.34 -28.54 9.83
N LYS A 361 4.03 -28.67 9.60
CA LYS A 361 3.39 -29.94 9.21
C LYS A 361 3.47 -30.20 7.70
N VAL A 362 3.65 -29.16 6.87
CA VAL A 362 3.73 -29.29 5.41
C VAL A 362 5.07 -29.94 5.01
N PRO A 363 5.07 -31.15 4.42
CA PRO A 363 6.29 -31.96 4.23
C PRO A 363 7.42 -31.26 3.47
N PHE A 364 7.09 -30.49 2.42
CA PHE A 364 8.11 -29.81 1.63
C PHE A 364 8.63 -28.51 2.28
N LEU A 365 7.93 -27.97 3.28
CA LEU A 365 8.33 -26.80 4.06
C LEU A 365 9.03 -27.19 5.37
N GLN A 366 9.19 -28.49 5.66
CA GLN A 366 9.91 -28.96 6.85
C GLN A 366 11.41 -28.63 6.83
N SER A 367 12.00 -28.43 5.64
CA SER A 367 13.40 -28.03 5.48
C SER A 367 13.66 -26.60 5.95
N LEU A 368 12.61 -25.82 6.15
CA LEU A 368 12.72 -24.42 6.53
C LEU A 368 13.04 -24.27 8.00
N ASP A 369 13.95 -23.35 8.30
CA ASP A 369 14.27 -23.00 9.67
C ASP A 369 13.12 -22.17 10.31
N ALA A 370 13.27 -21.86 11.61
CA ALA A 370 12.24 -21.12 12.33
C ALA A 370 12.06 -19.69 11.80
N TYR A 371 13.11 -19.06 11.30
CA TYR A 371 13.08 -17.70 10.77
C TYR A 371 12.47 -17.64 9.37
N GLU A 372 12.84 -18.57 8.49
CA GLU A 372 12.26 -18.78 7.15
C GLU A 372 10.76 -19.06 7.25
N ARG A 373 10.34 -19.98 8.14
CA ARG A 373 8.91 -20.23 8.40
C ARG A 373 8.18 -19.01 8.91
N MET A 374 8.83 -18.21 9.74
CA MET A 374 8.27 -17.00 10.30
C MET A 374 8.04 -15.92 9.21
N GLN A 375 8.92 -15.82 8.21
CA GLN A 375 8.71 -14.93 7.07
C GLN A 375 7.53 -15.37 6.20
N ILE A 376 7.40 -16.68 5.93
CA ILE A 376 6.27 -17.20 5.15
C ILE A 376 4.96 -17.04 5.93
N ALA A 377 4.97 -17.26 7.25
CA ALA A 377 3.81 -17.07 8.10
C ALA A 377 3.26 -15.63 8.01
N ASP A 378 4.14 -14.63 7.85
CA ASP A 378 3.74 -13.23 7.68
C ASP A 378 3.15 -12.95 6.28
N ALA A 379 3.46 -13.78 5.29
CA ALA A 379 2.96 -13.66 3.92
C ALA A 379 1.65 -14.44 3.66
N LEU A 380 1.21 -15.25 4.63
CA LEU A 380 -0.04 -16.01 4.53
C LEU A 380 -1.26 -15.13 4.75
N THR A 381 -2.29 -15.33 3.92
CA THR A 381 -3.63 -14.80 4.12
C THR A 381 -4.60 -15.91 4.54
N SER A 382 -5.78 -15.56 5.05
CA SER A 382 -6.82 -16.54 5.41
C SER A 382 -8.01 -16.39 4.48
N ASP A 383 -8.48 -17.50 3.90
CA ASP A 383 -9.70 -17.54 3.10
C ASP A 383 -10.71 -18.49 3.77
N GLU A 384 -11.98 -18.08 3.84
CA GLU A 384 -13.10 -18.86 4.37
C GLU A 384 -14.04 -19.25 3.22
N PHE A 385 -14.47 -20.52 3.19
CA PHE A 385 -15.32 -21.11 2.15
C PHE A 385 -16.50 -21.81 2.80
N ALA A 386 -17.70 -21.63 2.26
CA ALA A 386 -18.89 -22.35 2.71
C ALA A 386 -18.96 -23.75 2.11
N ALA A 387 -19.72 -24.65 2.74
CA ALA A 387 -19.96 -25.97 2.17
C ALA A 387 -20.55 -25.88 0.74
N GLY A 388 -19.87 -26.50 -0.22
CA GLY A 388 -20.20 -26.52 -1.65
C GLY A 388 -19.38 -25.54 -2.50
N ASP A 389 -18.62 -24.64 -1.88
CA ASP A 389 -17.78 -23.67 -2.60
C ASP A 389 -16.57 -24.34 -3.25
N TYR A 390 -16.17 -23.83 -4.42
CA TYR A 390 -14.96 -24.26 -5.10
C TYR A 390 -13.77 -23.43 -4.62
N ILE A 391 -12.75 -24.11 -4.11
CA ILE A 391 -11.49 -23.51 -3.66
C ILE A 391 -10.53 -23.40 -4.84
N ILE A 392 -10.49 -24.45 -5.68
CA ILE A 392 -9.71 -24.52 -6.91
C ILE A 392 -10.62 -25.09 -7.99
N HIS A 393 -10.65 -24.47 -9.16
CA HIS A 393 -11.30 -25.06 -10.33
C HIS A 393 -10.30 -25.80 -11.20
N TYR A 394 -10.77 -26.82 -11.91
CA TYR A 394 -10.04 -27.52 -12.94
C TYR A 394 -9.66 -26.61 -14.12
N ASP A 395 -8.44 -26.75 -14.63
CA ASP A 395 -7.90 -26.06 -15.82
C ASP A 395 -7.78 -24.53 -15.68
N GLU A 396 -7.46 -24.06 -14.47
CA GLU A 396 -7.10 -22.68 -14.15
C GLU A 396 -5.59 -22.53 -13.90
N GLU A 397 -5.10 -21.29 -13.93
CA GLU A 397 -3.71 -21.00 -13.54
C GLU A 397 -3.56 -21.15 -12.03
N GLY A 398 -2.85 -22.19 -11.59
CA GLY A 398 -2.61 -22.47 -10.18
C GLY A 398 -1.32 -21.84 -9.66
N GLU A 399 -1.41 -20.62 -9.11
CA GLU A 399 -0.28 -19.98 -8.42
C GLU A 399 -0.42 -20.00 -6.88
N TRP A 400 -1.41 -20.71 -6.36
CA TRP A 400 -1.82 -20.64 -4.96
C TRP A 400 -1.67 -21.99 -4.25
N LEU A 401 -1.02 -21.95 -3.09
CA LEU A 401 -1.00 -23.06 -2.13
C LEU A 401 -2.01 -22.75 -1.02
N TYR A 402 -2.83 -23.73 -0.66
CA TYR A 402 -3.75 -23.62 0.47
C TYR A 402 -3.41 -24.68 1.52
N ILE A 403 -3.42 -24.29 2.79
CA ILE A 403 -3.27 -25.16 3.95
C ILE A 403 -4.59 -25.15 4.71
N ILE A 404 -5.22 -26.31 4.89
CA ILE A 404 -6.52 -26.41 5.52
C ILE A 404 -6.36 -26.21 7.03
N ILE A 405 -6.95 -25.15 7.56
CA ILE A 405 -6.96 -24.84 9.00
C ILE A 405 -8.07 -25.65 9.68
N GLU A 406 -9.26 -25.60 9.09
CA GLU A 406 -10.48 -26.22 9.60
C GLU A 406 -11.36 -26.65 8.43
N GLY A 407 -12.10 -27.74 8.62
CA GLY A 407 -13.04 -28.28 7.64
C GLY A 407 -12.49 -29.43 6.80
N THR A 408 -13.33 -29.90 5.89
CA THR A 408 -13.04 -31.00 4.96
C THR A 408 -13.29 -30.55 3.53
N VAL A 409 -12.38 -30.90 2.62
CA VAL A 409 -12.50 -30.65 1.18
C VAL A 409 -12.45 -31.97 0.42
N GLU A 410 -13.11 -32.02 -0.74
CA GLU A 410 -13.03 -33.15 -1.65
C GLU A 410 -12.37 -32.75 -2.96
N VAL A 411 -11.58 -33.68 -3.52
CA VAL A 411 -10.91 -33.52 -4.81
C VAL A 411 -11.72 -34.25 -5.87
N ILE A 412 -12.13 -33.51 -6.90
CA ILE A 412 -12.91 -34.00 -8.02
C ILE A 412 -12.03 -33.97 -9.27
N GLY A 413 -11.55 -35.14 -9.67
CA GLY A 413 -10.80 -35.34 -10.92
C GLY A 413 -11.73 -35.63 -12.09
N ARG A 414 -11.13 -35.96 -13.25
CA ARG A 414 -11.85 -36.39 -14.45
C ARG A 414 -11.40 -37.77 -14.92
N ASP A 415 -12.34 -38.61 -15.32
CA ASP A 415 -12.06 -39.91 -15.93
C ASP A 415 -11.60 -39.77 -17.40
N ALA A 416 -11.24 -40.90 -18.04
CA ALA A 416 -10.83 -40.92 -19.44
C ALA A 416 -11.93 -40.46 -20.44
N ALA A 417 -13.19 -40.38 -20.00
CA ALA A 417 -14.31 -39.85 -20.76
C ALA A 417 -14.62 -38.37 -20.41
N GLY A 418 -13.86 -37.75 -19.51
CA GLY A 418 -14.00 -36.37 -19.07
C GLY A 418 -15.06 -36.14 -17.99
N ASN A 419 -15.65 -37.18 -17.41
CA ASN A 419 -16.66 -37.07 -16.35
C ASN A 419 -16.02 -36.78 -15.00
N LYS A 420 -16.69 -35.96 -14.18
CA LYS A 420 -16.29 -35.65 -12.81
C LYS A 420 -16.33 -36.90 -11.93
N THR A 421 -15.21 -37.24 -11.30
CA THR A 421 -15.08 -38.37 -10.38
C THR A 421 -14.35 -37.95 -9.11
N LYS A 422 -14.93 -38.27 -7.96
CA LYS A 422 -14.30 -38.03 -6.65
C LYS A 422 -13.06 -38.90 -6.50
N VAL A 423 -11.93 -38.28 -6.18
CA VAL A 423 -10.62 -38.93 -6.04
C VAL A 423 -10.31 -39.21 -4.57
N CYS A 424 -10.35 -38.18 -3.73
CA CYS A 424 -10.03 -38.25 -2.30
C CYS A 424 -10.64 -37.08 -1.53
N GLU A 425 -10.46 -37.09 -0.21
CA GLU A 425 -10.80 -36.00 0.70
C GLU A 425 -9.56 -35.59 1.50
N PHE A 426 -9.47 -34.29 1.81
CA PHE A 426 -8.45 -33.71 2.67
C PHE A 426 -9.10 -33.01 3.85
N HIS A 427 -8.40 -32.99 4.99
CA HIS A 427 -8.91 -32.51 6.27
C HIS A 427 -7.98 -31.45 6.87
N SER A 428 -8.37 -30.87 8.01
CA SER A 428 -7.54 -29.94 8.78
C SER A 428 -6.09 -30.43 8.96
N GLY A 429 -5.13 -29.62 8.52
CA GLY A 429 -3.70 -29.90 8.54
C GLY A 429 -3.14 -30.43 7.22
N ASP A 430 -3.99 -30.85 6.28
CA ASP A 430 -3.60 -31.15 4.92
C ASP A 430 -3.42 -29.87 4.09
N HIS A 431 -2.84 -30.01 2.90
CA HIS A 431 -2.54 -28.92 1.97
C HIS A 431 -2.92 -29.34 0.55
N ILE A 432 -3.24 -28.34 -0.27
CA ILE A 432 -3.72 -28.49 -1.65
C ILE A 432 -3.13 -27.39 -2.54
N GLY A 433 -3.08 -27.64 -3.85
CA GLY A 433 -2.52 -26.71 -4.83
C GLY A 433 -0.99 -26.70 -4.88
N GLU A 434 -0.33 -27.62 -4.15
CA GLU A 434 1.13 -27.74 -4.15
C GLU A 434 1.67 -28.19 -5.50
N LEU A 435 0.90 -28.95 -6.28
CA LEU A 435 1.34 -29.44 -7.59
C LEU A 435 1.58 -28.29 -8.57
N GLU A 436 0.59 -27.43 -8.73
CA GLU A 436 0.63 -26.27 -9.62
C GLU A 436 1.64 -25.24 -9.13
N PHE A 437 1.69 -25.03 -7.81
CA PHE A 437 2.64 -24.15 -7.14
C PHE A 437 4.10 -24.54 -7.45
N LEU A 438 4.40 -25.84 -7.55
CA LEU A 438 5.74 -26.35 -7.86
C LEU A 438 6.07 -26.40 -9.35
N ASN A 439 5.09 -26.76 -10.19
CA ASN A 439 5.36 -27.22 -11.56
C ASN A 439 4.95 -26.24 -12.67
N GLU A 440 4.41 -25.05 -12.34
CA GLU A 440 3.95 -24.06 -13.33
C GLU A 440 2.96 -24.65 -14.35
N HIS A 441 2.09 -25.56 -13.91
CA HIS A 441 1.04 -26.13 -14.76
C HIS A 441 -0.34 -25.68 -14.30
N ARG A 442 -1.32 -25.85 -15.19
CA ARG A 442 -2.73 -25.60 -14.87
C ARG A 442 -3.26 -26.64 -13.89
N THR A 443 -4.28 -26.27 -13.13
CA THR A 443 -4.89 -27.12 -12.10
C THR A 443 -5.49 -28.39 -12.69
N VAL A 444 -5.19 -29.54 -12.08
CA VAL A 444 -5.57 -30.86 -12.62
C VAL A 444 -6.88 -31.43 -12.06
N ALA A 445 -7.46 -30.79 -11.04
CA ALA A 445 -8.69 -31.22 -10.39
C ALA A 445 -9.46 -30.02 -9.83
N ASP A 446 -10.77 -30.18 -9.67
CA ASP A 446 -11.57 -29.27 -8.86
C ASP A 446 -11.40 -29.63 -7.38
N ILE A 447 -11.38 -28.63 -6.50
CA ILE A 447 -11.39 -28.83 -5.04
C ILE A 447 -12.59 -28.09 -4.47
N VAL A 448 -13.45 -28.85 -3.80
CA VAL A 448 -14.74 -28.36 -3.29
C VAL A 448 -14.80 -28.54 -1.78
N ALA A 449 -15.26 -27.51 -1.08
CA ALA A 449 -15.50 -27.56 0.35
C ALA A 449 -16.70 -28.49 0.65
N VAL A 450 -16.51 -29.51 1.49
CA VAL A 450 -17.59 -30.42 1.92
C VAL A 450 -18.30 -29.87 3.15
N THR A 451 -17.53 -29.23 4.03
CA THR A 451 -18.02 -28.45 5.18
C THR A 451 -17.64 -26.99 4.98
N ASP A 452 -17.97 -26.13 5.94
CA ASP A 452 -17.31 -24.83 6.03
C ASP A 452 -15.81 -25.07 6.25
N VAL A 453 -14.98 -24.39 5.45
CA VAL A 453 -13.53 -24.62 5.37
C VAL A 453 -12.82 -23.29 5.55
N THR A 454 -11.83 -23.27 6.44
CA THR A 454 -10.90 -22.15 6.57
C THR A 454 -9.53 -22.60 6.08
N THR A 455 -8.89 -21.80 5.23
CA THR A 455 -7.56 -22.10 4.69
C THR A 455 -6.58 -20.96 4.93
N ALA A 456 -5.30 -21.29 5.13
CA ALA A 456 -4.21 -20.35 4.97
C ALA A 456 -3.72 -20.41 3.52
N LYS A 457 -3.68 -19.27 2.84
CA LYS A 457 -3.35 -19.14 1.41
C LYS A 457 -2.00 -18.47 1.22
N LEU A 458 -1.20 -19.04 0.33
CA LEU A 458 0.13 -18.56 -0.03
C LEU A 458 0.23 -18.37 -1.54
N ASN A 459 0.66 -17.19 -1.97
CA ASN A 459 1.00 -16.96 -3.38
C ASN A 459 2.43 -17.41 -3.68
N ARG A 460 2.62 -18.02 -4.86
CA ARG A 460 3.94 -18.42 -5.33
C ARG A 460 4.95 -17.27 -5.40
N ARG A 461 4.56 -16.11 -5.91
CA ARG A 461 5.45 -14.93 -6.01
C ARG A 461 5.89 -14.47 -4.63
N HIS A 462 4.99 -14.45 -3.66
CA HIS A 462 5.34 -14.10 -2.27
C HIS A 462 6.32 -15.10 -1.67
N PHE A 463 6.13 -16.40 -1.91
CA PHE A 463 7.08 -17.41 -1.47
C PHE A 463 8.46 -17.21 -2.13
N GLU A 464 8.51 -17.02 -3.45
CA GLU A 464 9.77 -16.82 -4.18
C GLU A 464 10.50 -15.54 -3.77
N MET A 465 9.76 -14.48 -3.41
CA MET A 465 10.33 -13.26 -2.83
C MET A 465 10.97 -13.49 -1.47
N CYS A 466 10.36 -14.32 -0.62
CA CYS A 466 10.89 -14.61 0.72
C CYS A 466 12.04 -15.64 0.70
N MET A 467 11.94 -16.65 -0.18
CA MET A 467 12.73 -17.89 -0.09
C MET A 467 13.63 -18.14 -1.30
N GLY A 468 13.49 -17.38 -2.37
CA GLY A 468 14.04 -17.72 -3.68
C GLY A 468 13.25 -18.84 -4.38
N PRO A 469 13.78 -19.40 -5.48
CA PRO A 469 13.06 -20.37 -6.30
C PRO A 469 12.57 -21.59 -5.50
N VAL A 470 11.28 -21.92 -5.63
CA VAL A 470 10.63 -23.00 -4.88
C VAL A 470 11.33 -24.35 -5.02
N MET A 471 11.84 -24.63 -6.22
CA MET A 471 12.57 -25.85 -6.54
C MET A 471 13.86 -26.03 -5.73
N ASP A 472 14.50 -24.94 -5.30
CA ASP A 472 15.73 -25.03 -4.53
C ASP A 472 15.47 -25.33 -3.05
N VAL A 473 14.32 -24.89 -2.52
CA VAL A 473 13.84 -25.27 -1.18
C VAL A 473 13.44 -26.74 -1.14
N LEU A 474 12.76 -27.22 -2.18
CA LEU A 474 12.39 -28.63 -2.34
C LEU A 474 13.58 -29.57 -2.40
N LYS A 475 14.65 -29.19 -3.13
CA LYS A 475 15.86 -30.00 -3.26
C LYS A 475 16.53 -30.27 -1.91
N ARG A 476 16.30 -29.42 -0.89
CA ARG A 476 16.82 -29.60 0.47
C ARG A 476 16.22 -30.84 1.17
N ASN A 477 15.03 -31.29 0.76
CA ASN A 477 14.28 -32.42 1.35
C ASN A 477 14.04 -33.57 0.34
N SER A 478 15.05 -33.86 -0.48
CA SER A 478 15.02 -34.87 -1.56
C SER A 478 14.88 -36.33 -1.10
N THR A 479 14.71 -36.61 0.20
CA THR A 479 14.64 -37.95 0.81
C THR A 479 13.23 -38.40 1.23
N SER A 480 12.18 -37.59 1.01
CA SER A 480 10.81 -37.96 1.40
C SER A 480 10.17 -38.89 0.37
N ALA A 481 9.64 -40.04 0.78
CA ALA A 481 8.94 -40.99 -0.11
C ALA A 481 7.72 -40.37 -0.84
N LYS A 482 7.17 -39.26 -0.31
CA LYS A 482 6.13 -38.47 -1.00
C LYS A 482 6.72 -37.61 -2.13
N TYR A 483 7.96 -37.13 -2.00
CA TYR A 483 8.70 -36.40 -3.04
C TYR A 483 9.00 -37.29 -4.26
N ASP A 484 9.32 -38.56 -4.04
CA ASP A 484 9.48 -39.55 -5.12
C ASP A 484 8.18 -39.79 -5.90
N TYR A 485 7.02 -39.76 -5.22
CA TYR A 485 5.71 -39.80 -5.90
C TYR A 485 5.49 -38.57 -6.79
N TYR A 486 5.78 -37.37 -6.28
CA TYR A 486 5.70 -36.14 -7.09
C TYR A 486 6.69 -36.15 -8.26
N GLN A 487 7.92 -36.64 -8.08
CA GLN A 487 8.88 -36.82 -9.17
C GLN A 487 8.45 -37.86 -10.21
N GLN A 488 7.75 -38.92 -9.81
CA GLN A 488 7.22 -39.93 -10.74
C GLN A 488 6.06 -39.38 -11.58
N VAL A 489 5.15 -38.60 -10.99
CA VAL A 489 4.10 -37.89 -11.73
C VAL A 489 4.70 -36.87 -12.70
N LEU A 490 5.73 -36.14 -12.26
CA LEU A 490 6.51 -35.20 -13.08
C LEU A 490 7.18 -35.87 -14.29
N GLN A 491 7.79 -37.05 -14.10
CA GLN A 491 8.43 -37.80 -15.20
C GLN A 491 7.42 -38.39 -16.18
N GLN A 492 6.27 -38.88 -15.70
CA GLN A 492 5.23 -39.45 -16.58
C GLN A 492 4.59 -38.39 -17.48
N GLN A 493 4.45 -37.14 -17.02
CA GLN A 493 3.86 -36.07 -17.83
C GLN A 493 4.85 -35.44 -18.82
N GLN A 494 6.14 -35.31 -18.48
CA GLN A 494 7.16 -34.89 -19.45
C GLN A 494 7.35 -35.88 -20.61
N GLN A 495 7.09 -37.17 -20.39
CA GLN A 495 7.12 -38.20 -21.44
C GLN A 495 5.84 -38.26 -22.29
N GLY A 496 4.77 -37.54 -21.89
CA GLY A 496 3.49 -37.48 -22.61
C GLY A 496 3.35 -36.34 -23.61
N ALA A 497 4.29 -35.39 -23.66
CA ALA A 497 4.29 -34.33 -24.68
C ALA A 497 4.81 -34.91 -26.00
N PRO A 498 4.00 -34.98 -27.08
CA PRO A 498 4.54 -35.33 -28.39
C PRO A 498 5.56 -34.28 -28.79
N ALA A 499 6.77 -34.74 -29.12
CA ALA A 499 7.83 -33.92 -29.68
C ALA A 499 7.25 -33.05 -30.80
N ALA A 500 7.30 -31.72 -30.62
CA ALA A 500 6.99 -30.77 -31.67
C ALA A 500 7.88 -31.11 -32.87
N VAL A 501 7.23 -31.60 -33.93
CA VAL A 501 7.86 -31.86 -35.22
C VAL A 501 8.36 -30.53 -35.78
N GLN A 502 9.59 -30.59 -36.28
CA GLN A 502 10.38 -29.50 -36.89
C GLN A 502 9.65 -28.65 -37.92
#